data_AF-A0A5P9ERS7-F1
#
_entry.id   AF-A0A5P9ERS7-F1
#
_cell.length_a   1.000
_cell.length_b   1.000
_cell.length_c   1.000
_cell.angle_alpha   90.00
_cell.angle_beta   90.00
_cell.angle_gamma   90.00
#
_symmetry.space_group_name_H-M   'P 1'
#
loop_
_entity.id
_entity.type
_entity.pdbx_description
1 polymer ?
#
loop_
_entity_poly.entity_id
_entity_poly.type
_entity_poly.pdbx_seq_one_letter_code
_entity_poly.pdbx_strand_id
1 'polypeptide(L)'
;MNAKAEAKTFRLDGLKWLLIVLLVGGAVAGNSYYAEFPLIYRVLAVTAICLAALVVAVNTAKGNALWQLLREAQTEVRRVVWPTRQEATQTTVIVVVFVLIMALILWALDSALGWAASKLIG
;
A
#
# COMPACT_ATOMS: atom_id res chain seq x y z
N MET A 1 10.23 20.07 -32.50
CA MET A 1 8.97 19.73 -33.20
C MET A 1 8.04 19.05 -32.20
N ASN A 2 6.95 19.73 -31.85
CA ASN A 2 5.94 19.31 -30.87
C ASN A 2 5.13 18.12 -31.39
N ALA A 3 5.41 16.91 -30.90
CA ALA A 3 4.43 15.84 -30.93
C ALA A 3 3.49 16.05 -29.75
N LYS A 4 2.41 16.83 -29.96
CA LYS A 4 1.25 16.77 -29.05
C LYS A 4 0.83 15.31 -29.01
N ALA A 5 1.08 14.64 -27.89
CA ALA A 5 0.50 13.34 -27.61
C ALA A 5 -1.01 13.50 -27.79
N GLU A 6 -1.58 12.84 -28.79
CA GLU A 6 -3.02 12.81 -29.01
C GLU A 6 -3.67 12.39 -27.70
N ALA A 7 -4.49 13.26 -27.11
CA ALA A 7 -5.27 12.93 -25.93
C ALA A 7 -6.20 11.79 -26.34
N LYS A 8 -5.85 10.55 -25.97
CA LYS A 8 -6.66 9.35 -26.21
C LYS A 8 -8.01 9.60 -25.56
N THR A 9 -9.02 9.92 -26.37
CA THR A 9 -10.34 10.30 -25.88
C THR A 9 -11.08 9.03 -25.49
N PHE A 10 -11.04 8.70 -24.20
CA PHE A 10 -11.71 7.53 -23.66
C PHE A 10 -13.22 7.78 -23.49
N ARG A 11 -13.91 8.02 -24.62
CA ARG A 11 -15.35 8.33 -24.64
C ARG A 11 -16.23 7.18 -24.12
N LEU A 12 -15.71 5.95 -24.15
CA LEU A 12 -16.42 4.74 -23.72
C LEU A 12 -16.08 4.30 -22.29
N ASP A 13 -15.35 5.11 -21.52
CA ASP A 13 -14.97 4.72 -20.15
C ASP A 13 -16.16 4.59 -19.22
N GLY A 14 -17.18 5.45 -19.35
CA GLY A 14 -18.43 5.30 -18.59
C GLY A 14 -19.10 3.94 -18.85
N LEU A 15 -19.11 3.50 -20.11
CA LEU A 15 -19.68 2.20 -20.49
C LEU A 15 -18.83 1.03 -19.98
N LYS A 16 -17.49 1.14 -20.01
CA LYS A 16 -16.58 0.14 -19.44
C LYS A 16 -16.74 0.01 -17.92
N TRP A 17 -16.93 1.14 -17.22
CA TRP A 17 -17.19 1.14 -15.77
C TRP A 17 -18.55 0.50 -15.45
N LEU A 18 -19.58 0.79 -16.23
CA LEU A 18 -20.88 0.11 -16.12
C LEU A 18 -20.72 -1.40 -16.32
N LEU A 19 -19.97 -1.83 -17.35
CA LEU A 19 -19.68 -3.24 -17.60
C LEU A 19 -18.91 -3.90 -16.44
N ILE A 20 -17.93 -3.23 -15.84
CA ILE A 20 -17.21 -3.72 -14.66
C ILE A 20 -18.18 -3.91 -13.47
N VAL A 21 -19.05 -2.94 -13.22
CA VAL A 21 -20.04 -3.03 -12.14
C VAL A 21 -21.02 -4.18 -12.38
N LEU A 22 -21.46 -4.39 -13.62
CA LEU A 22 -22.31 -5.54 -13.98
C LEU A 22 -21.57 -6.87 -13.82
N LEU A 23 -20.31 -6.97 -14.23
CA LEU A 23 -19.52 -8.19 -14.06
C LEU A 23 -19.32 -8.54 -12.58
N VAL A 24 -18.95 -7.56 -11.75
CA VAL A 24 -18.73 -7.78 -10.31
C VAL A 24 -20.06 -8.05 -9.60
N GLY A 25 -21.12 -7.30 -9.89
CA GLY A 25 -22.45 -7.55 -9.36
C GLY A 25 -22.98 -8.94 -9.74
N GLY A 26 -22.78 -9.34 -10.99
CA GLY A 26 -23.10 -10.67 -11.50
C GLY A 26 -22.27 -11.77 -10.84
N ALA A 27 -20.98 -11.54 -10.56
CA ALA A 27 -20.15 -12.49 -9.82
C ALA A 27 -20.64 -12.68 -8.38
N VAL A 28 -21.03 -11.59 -7.70
CA VAL A 28 -21.55 -11.65 -6.32
C VAL A 28 -22.91 -12.36 -6.27
N ALA A 29 -23.84 -11.98 -7.16
CA ALA A 29 -25.17 -12.58 -7.23
C ALA A 29 -25.12 -14.05 -7.70
N GLY A 30 -24.24 -14.36 -8.67
CA GLY A 30 -23.99 -15.73 -9.08
C GLY A 30 -23.40 -16.54 -7.94
N ASN A 31 -22.45 -15.99 -7.19
CA ASN A 31 -21.90 -16.68 -6.03
C ASN A 31 -22.94 -16.94 -4.94
N SER A 32 -23.89 -16.04 -4.69
CA SER A 32 -24.96 -16.26 -3.71
C SER A 32 -26.03 -17.26 -4.19
N TYR A 33 -26.36 -17.26 -5.48
CA TYR A 33 -27.36 -18.16 -6.05
C TYR A 33 -26.83 -19.60 -6.18
N TYR A 34 -25.59 -19.79 -6.63
CA TYR A 34 -24.97 -21.11 -6.78
C TYR A 34 -24.40 -21.65 -5.46
N ALA A 35 -24.97 -21.26 -4.31
CA ALA A 35 -24.46 -21.64 -2.99
C ALA A 35 -24.46 -23.15 -2.75
N GLU A 36 -25.35 -23.87 -3.44
CA GLU A 36 -25.54 -25.33 -3.33
C GLU A 36 -24.51 -26.15 -4.12
N PHE A 37 -23.72 -25.52 -5.00
CA PHE A 37 -22.69 -26.20 -5.78
C PHE A 37 -21.36 -26.30 -5.03
N PRO A 38 -20.54 -27.33 -5.34
CA PRO A 38 -19.22 -27.50 -4.74
C PRO A 38 -18.32 -26.26 -4.93
N LEU A 39 -17.64 -25.90 -3.86
CA LEU A 39 -16.89 -24.64 -3.71
C LEU A 39 -15.90 -24.35 -4.85
N ILE A 40 -15.26 -25.39 -5.40
CA ILE A 40 -14.23 -25.24 -6.43
C ILE A 40 -14.75 -24.56 -7.71
N TYR A 41 -15.97 -24.90 -8.16
CA TYR A 41 -16.53 -24.33 -9.39
C TYR A 41 -16.90 -22.87 -9.23
N ARG A 42 -17.41 -22.48 -8.05
CA ARG A 42 -17.74 -21.09 -7.73
C ARG A 42 -16.50 -20.22 -7.68
N VAL A 43 -15.45 -20.69 -7.00
CA VAL A 43 -14.18 -19.96 -6.90
C VAL A 43 -13.60 -19.76 -8.29
N LEU A 44 -13.52 -20.80 -9.12
CA LEU A 44 -13.03 -20.67 -10.49
C LEU A 44 -13.85 -19.68 -11.33
N ALA A 45 -15.19 -19.74 -11.25
CA ALA A 45 -16.06 -18.81 -11.97
C ALA A 45 -15.87 -17.36 -11.51
N VAL A 46 -15.82 -17.10 -10.20
CA VAL A 46 -15.59 -15.77 -9.64
C VAL A 46 -14.20 -15.26 -10.00
N THR A 47 -13.17 -16.10 -9.92
CA THR A 47 -11.80 -15.74 -10.33
C THR A 47 -11.75 -15.38 -11.82
N ALA A 48 -12.40 -16.15 -12.69
CA ALA A 48 -12.46 -15.85 -14.12
C ALA A 48 -13.17 -14.51 -14.40
N ILE A 49 -14.29 -14.22 -13.73
CA ILE A 49 -15.01 -12.95 -13.87
C ILE A 49 -14.17 -11.77 -13.33
N CYS A 50 -13.49 -11.95 -12.20
CA CYS A 50 -12.57 -10.95 -11.67
C CYS A 50 -11.42 -10.65 -12.65
N LEU A 51 -10.82 -11.68 -13.26
CA LEU A 51 -9.78 -11.49 -14.27
C LEU A 51 -10.30 -10.72 -15.49
N ALA A 52 -11.50 -11.06 -15.99
CA ALA A 52 -12.13 -10.31 -17.08
C ALA A 52 -12.38 -8.84 -16.72
N ALA A 53 -12.90 -8.57 -15.51
CA ALA A 53 -13.11 -7.22 -15.01
C ALA A 53 -11.78 -6.43 -14.90
N LEU A 54 -10.71 -7.07 -14.43
CA LEU A 54 -9.38 -6.46 -14.37
C LEU A 54 -8.83 -6.11 -15.76
N VAL A 55 -8.97 -7.01 -16.74
CA VAL A 55 -8.56 -6.74 -18.13
C VAL A 55 -9.30 -5.54 -18.70
N VAL A 56 -10.61 -5.43 -18.45
CA VAL A 56 -11.39 -4.26 -18.88
C VAL A 56 -10.94 -2.99 -18.14
N ALA A 57 -10.70 -3.08 -16.83
CA ALA A 57 -10.28 -1.95 -16.00
C ALA A 57 -8.92 -1.36 -16.41
N VAL A 58 -7.94 -2.20 -16.71
CA VAL A 58 -6.60 -1.75 -17.18
C VAL A 58 -6.70 -1.01 -18.52
N ASN A 59 -7.69 -1.35 -19.36
CA ASN A 59 -7.94 -0.69 -20.64
C ASN A 59 -8.76 0.61 -20.55
N THR A 60 -9.01 1.16 -19.36
CA THR A 60 -9.68 2.46 -19.15
C THR A 60 -8.68 3.61 -19.00
N ALA A 61 -9.12 4.87 -19.08
CA ALA A 61 -8.26 6.04 -18.85
C ALA A 61 -7.59 6.00 -17.47
N LYS A 62 -8.33 5.56 -16.44
CA LYS A 62 -7.80 5.42 -15.07
C LYS A 62 -6.69 4.36 -15.02
N GLY A 63 -6.87 3.24 -15.72
CA GLY A 63 -5.83 2.20 -15.84
C GLY A 63 -4.56 2.72 -16.50
N ASN A 64 -4.68 3.47 -17.59
CA ASN A 64 -3.54 4.08 -18.29
C ASN A 64 -2.86 5.17 -17.44
N ALA A 65 -3.64 5.98 -16.71
CA ALA A 65 -3.10 6.99 -15.79
C ALA A 65 -2.29 6.34 -14.66
N LEU A 66 -2.78 5.24 -14.08
CA LEU A 66 -2.02 4.47 -13.08
C LEU A 66 -0.71 3.93 -13.66
N TRP A 67 -0.73 3.42 -14.89
CA TRP A 67 0.48 2.94 -15.56
C TRP A 67 1.51 4.04 -15.79
N GLN A 68 1.04 5.24 -16.15
CA GLN A 68 1.89 6.42 -16.27
C GLN A 68 2.48 6.83 -14.91
N LEU A 69 1.68 6.88 -13.85
CA LEU A 69 2.14 7.17 -12.49
C LEU A 69 3.17 6.15 -12.00
N LEU A 70 2.99 4.87 -12.31
CA LEU A 70 3.98 3.84 -11.97
C LEU A 70 5.32 4.06 -12.68
N ARG A 71 5.28 4.45 -13.96
CA ARG A 71 6.51 4.79 -14.71
C ARG A 71 7.18 6.03 -14.13
N GLU A 72 6.41 7.07 -13.83
CA GLU A 72 6.91 8.30 -13.20
C GLU A 72 7.50 8.01 -11.80
N ALA A 73 6.82 7.20 -10.99
CA ALA A 73 7.30 6.75 -9.69
C ALA A 73 8.61 5.97 -9.80
N GLN A 74 8.76 5.08 -10.80
CA GLN A 74 10.03 4.39 -11.03
C GLN A 74 11.16 5.37 -11.41
N THR A 75 10.86 6.41 -12.19
CA THR A 75 11.87 7.43 -12.50
C THR A 75 12.25 8.26 -11.28
N GLU A 76 11.33 8.50 -10.35
CA GLU A 76 11.57 9.25 -9.13
C GLU A 76 12.32 8.43 -8.08
N VAL A 77 12.00 7.13 -7.96
CA VAL A 77 12.75 6.19 -7.08
C VAL A 77 14.22 6.11 -7.49
N ARG A 78 14.54 6.26 -8.78
CA ARG A 78 15.93 6.34 -9.26
C ARG A 78 16.64 7.63 -8.86
N ARG A 79 15.91 8.69 -8.54
CA ARG A 79 16.44 9.97 -8.02
C ARG A 79 16.61 9.96 -6.51
N VAL A 80 16.05 8.97 -5.81
CA VAL A 80 16.27 8.78 -4.38
C VAL A 80 17.72 8.37 -4.19
N VAL A 81 18.51 9.31 -3.69
CA VAL A 81 19.87 9.07 -3.24
C VAL A 81 19.76 8.29 -1.94
N TRP A 82 19.94 6.97 -2.01
CA TRP A 82 19.98 6.16 -0.81
C TRP A 82 21.23 6.51 -0.01
N PRO A 83 21.09 6.70 1.32
CA PRO A 83 22.22 7.04 2.16
C PRO A 83 23.30 5.97 2.04
N THR A 84 24.56 6.39 2.03
CA THR A 84 25.68 5.44 2.04
C THR A 84 25.64 4.62 3.33
N ARG A 85 26.21 3.40 3.32
CA ARG A 85 26.26 2.55 4.53
C ARG A 85 26.90 3.28 5.72
N GLN A 86 27.82 4.20 5.44
CA GLN A 86 28.50 5.00 6.45
C GLN A 86 27.57 6.04 7.08
N GLU A 87 26.80 6.79 6.28
CA GLU A 87 25.80 7.74 6.79
C GLU A 87 24.72 7.03 7.63
N ALA A 88 24.17 5.92 7.12
CA ALA A 88 23.17 5.14 7.83
C ALA A 88 23.69 4.65 9.19
N THR A 89 24.92 4.10 9.22
CA THR A 89 25.54 3.62 10.47
C THR A 89 25.83 4.78 11.42
N GLN A 90 26.29 5.93 10.93
CA GLN A 90 26.54 7.11 11.75
C GLN A 90 25.25 7.59 12.42
N THR A 91 24.14 7.70 11.68
CA THR A 91 22.85 8.08 12.25
C THR A 91 22.36 7.04 13.27
N THR A 92 22.49 5.74 12.99
CA THR A 92 22.13 4.69 13.96
C THR A 92 22.95 4.79 15.23
N VAL A 93 24.26 4.99 15.15
CA VAL A 93 25.14 5.13 16.34
C VAL A 93 24.74 6.36 17.15
N ILE A 94 24.48 7.50 16.50
CA ILE A 94 24.00 8.71 17.19
C ILE A 94 22.71 8.42 17.96
N VAL A 95 21.73 7.76 17.33
CA VAL A 95 20.46 7.40 17.97
C VAL A 95 20.67 6.43 19.14
N VAL A 96 21.52 5.41 18.97
CA VAL A 96 21.83 4.43 20.03
C VAL A 96 22.46 5.10 21.24
N VAL A 97 23.42 6.00 21.02
CA VAL A 97 24.05 6.77 22.11
C VAL A 97 23.01 7.64 22.82
N PHE A 98 22.13 8.31 22.08
CA PHE A 98 21.06 9.12 22.67
C PHE A 98 20.09 8.29 23.53
N VAL A 99 19.66 7.12 23.03
CA VAL A 99 18.78 6.21 23.78
C VAL A 99 19.47 5.68 25.04
N LEU A 100 20.76 5.34 24.98
CA LEU A 100 21.53 4.89 26.15
C LEU A 100 21.61 5.98 27.24
N ILE A 101 21.86 7.22 26.85
CA ILE A 101 21.90 8.34 27.80
C ILE A 101 20.53 8.53 28.45
N MET A 102 19.46 8.55 27.65
CA MET A 102 18.10 8.72 28.17
C MET A 102 17.71 7.58 29.11
N ALA A 103 18.03 6.34 28.75
CA ALA A 103 17.79 5.16 29.59
C ALA A 103 18.53 5.25 30.93
N LEU A 104 19.78 5.72 30.93
CA LEU A 104 20.57 5.89 32.15
C LEU A 104 20.00 6.99 33.05
N ILE A 105 19.57 8.11 32.46
CA ILE A 105 18.92 9.22 33.20
C ILE A 105 17.62 8.74 33.84
N LEU A 106 16.75 8.08 33.08
CA LEU A 106 15.49 7.54 33.59
C LEU A 106 15.74 6.52 34.68
N TRP A 107 16.66 5.57 34.47
CA TRP A 107 17.04 4.58 35.48
C TRP A 107 17.53 5.21 36.79
N ALA A 108 18.35 6.27 36.70
CA ALA A 108 18.81 7.00 37.87
C ALA A 108 17.67 7.71 38.61
N LEU A 109 16.77 8.35 37.86
CA LEU A 109 15.58 9.01 38.42
C LEU A 109 14.63 8.00 39.08
N ASP A 110 14.33 6.89 38.41
CA ASP A 110 13.46 5.84 38.92
C ASP A 110 14.04 5.20 40.19
N SER A 111 15.36 4.99 40.22
CA SER A 111 16.06 4.48 41.40
C SER A 111 16.01 5.49 42.56
N ALA A 112 16.20 6.78 42.28
CA ALA A 112 16.16 7.84 43.30
C ALA A 112 14.74 8.04 43.86
N LEU A 113 13.73 8.05 42.99
CA LEU A 113 12.32 8.11 43.38
C LEU A 113 11.90 6.86 44.14
N GLY A 114 12.33 5.67 43.71
CA GLY A 114 12.08 4.40 44.41
C GLY A 114 12.70 4.38 45.80
N TRP A 115 13.93 4.85 45.95
CA TRP A 115 14.58 4.99 47.26
C TRP A 115 13.84 6.00 48.16
N ALA A 116 13.45 7.15 47.62
CA ALA A 116 12.70 8.17 48.36
C ALA A 116 11.31 7.65 48.79
N ALA A 117 10.60 6.96 47.90
CA ALA A 117 9.30 6.34 48.20
C ALA A 117 9.44 5.24 49.25
N SER A 118 10.48 4.40 49.17
CA SER A 118 10.75 3.36 50.17
C SER A 118 11.04 3.94 51.56
N LYS A 119 11.58 5.16 51.65
CA LYS A 119 11.78 5.87 52.93
C LYS A 119 10.52 6.56 53.47
N LEU A 120 9.52 6.79 52.62
CA LEU A 120 8.26 7.43 52.99
C LEU A 120 7.17 6.41 53.36
N ILE A 121 7.15 5.27 52.66
CA ILE A 121 6.15 4.19 52.85
C ILE A 121 6.69 3.11 53.80
N GLY A 122 8.02 3.06 54.00
CA GLY A 122 8.68 2.31 55.07
C GLY A 122 8.82 3.14 56.34
#